data_AF-A0A7C0U661-F1
#
_entry.id   AF-A0A7C0U661-F1
#
_cell.length_a   1.000
_cell.length_b   1.000
_cell.length_c   1.000
_cell.angle_alpha   90.00
_cell.angle_beta   90.00
_cell.angle_gamma   90.00
#
_symmetry.space_group_name_H-M   'P 1'
#
loop_
_entity.id
_entity.type
_entity.pdbx_description
1 polymer ?
#
loop_
_entity_poly.entity_id
_entity_poly.type
_entity_poly.pdbx_seq_one_letter_code
_entity_poly.pdbx_strand_id
1 'polypeptide(L)'
;MEDYRVRSIVKTISWRVLATLATMFIVFAFTGKVKLSVGIGLVEAVSKMVLYYLHERTWGKISWGKLKHPLADLVLKKELTPEDKELIQQRLKELGYM
;
A
#
# COMPACT_ATOMS: atom_id res chain seq x y z
N MET A 1 -15.76 4.84 -11.08
CA MET A 1 -14.78 4.39 -10.06
C MET A 1 -14.22 2.99 -10.34
N GLU A 2 -14.95 2.08 -11.00
CA GLU A 2 -14.46 0.72 -11.31
C GLU A 2 -13.29 0.67 -12.29
N ASP A 3 -13.32 1.45 -13.38
CA ASP A 3 -12.29 1.43 -14.43
C ASP A 3 -10.88 1.79 -13.93
N TYR A 4 -10.78 2.65 -12.90
CA TYR A 4 -9.49 3.03 -12.32
C TYR A 4 -8.80 1.85 -11.61
N ARG A 5 -9.58 1.02 -10.89
CA ARG A 5 -9.05 -0.11 -10.11
C ARG A 5 -8.52 -1.21 -11.03
N VAL A 6 -9.30 -1.60 -12.04
CA VAL A 6 -8.90 -2.64 -13.01
C VAL A 6 -7.66 -2.19 -13.77
N ARG A 7 -7.64 -0.95 -14.28
CA ARG A 7 -6.48 -0.40 -15.00
C ARG A 7 -5.21 -0.38 -14.15
N SER A 8 -5.30 -0.09 -12.85
CA SER A 8 -4.15 -0.09 -11.93
C SER A 8 -3.61 -1.49 -11.70
N ILE A 9 -4.49 -2.47 -11.51
CA ILE A 9 -4.12 -3.88 -11.31
C ILE A 9 -3.42 -4.41 -12.56
N VAL A 10 -4.00 -4.18 -13.74
CA VAL A 10 -3.41 -4.62 -15.02
C VAL A 10 -2.02 -3.99 -15.21
N LYS A 11 -1.89 -2.67 -15.02
CA LYS A 11 -0.57 -2.01 -15.10
C LYS A 11 0.46 -2.61 -14.15
N THR A 12 0.05 -2.93 -12.93
CA THR A 12 0.94 -3.53 -11.92
C THR A 12 1.39 -4.93 -12.35
N ILE A 13 0.48 -5.76 -12.85
CA ILE A 13 0.81 -7.10 -13.35
C ILE A 13 1.72 -7.00 -14.58
N SER A 14 1.38 -6.16 -15.56
CA SER A 14 2.21 -5.94 -16.76
C SER A 14 3.62 -5.51 -16.40
N TRP A 15 3.77 -4.56 -15.47
CA TRP A 15 5.08 -4.11 -15.01
C TRP A 15 5.87 -5.21 -14.31
N ARG A 16 5.21 -6.02 -13.46
CA ARG A 16 5.86 -7.14 -12.77
C ARG A 16 6.37 -8.21 -13.73
N VAL A 17 5.57 -8.57 -14.74
CA VAL A 17 5.99 -9.55 -15.77
C VAL A 17 7.20 -9.01 -16.52
N LEU A 18 7.16 -7.75 -16.96
CA LEU A 18 8.29 -7.14 -17.67
C LEU A 18 9.56 -7.10 -16.82
N ALA A 19 9.46 -6.75 -15.53
CA ALA A 19 10.61 -6.69 -14.62
C ALA A 19 11.24 -8.07 -14.37
N THR A 20 10.41 -9.11 -14.16
CA THR A 20 10.91 -10.47 -13.98
C THR A 20 11.54 -10.99 -15.28
N LEU A 21 10.94 -10.74 -16.44
CA LEU A 21 11.53 -11.09 -17.74
C LEU A 21 12.86 -10.37 -17.98
N ALA A 22 12.98 -9.09 -17.63
CA ALA A 22 14.23 -8.35 -17.72
C ALA A 22 15.31 -8.98 -16.84
N THR A 23 14.96 -9.39 -15.63
CA THR A 23 15.89 -10.09 -14.72
C THR A 23 16.33 -11.44 -15.29
N MET A 24 15.40 -12.25 -15.78
CA MET A 24 15.70 -13.52 -16.45
C MET A 24 16.60 -13.30 -17.66
N PHE A 25 16.35 -12.27 -18.47
CA PHE A 25 17.17 -11.93 -19.63
C PHE A 25 18.58 -11.54 -19.24
N ILE A 26 18.75 -10.70 -18.21
CA ILE A 26 20.06 -10.32 -17.68
C ILE A 26 20.81 -11.58 -17.22
N VAL A 27 20.20 -12.40 -16.36
CA VAL A 27 20.84 -13.63 -15.88
C VAL A 27 21.21 -14.56 -17.04
N PHE A 28 20.33 -14.69 -18.03
CA PHE A 28 20.59 -15.51 -19.20
C PHE A 28 21.76 -14.96 -20.02
N ALA A 29 21.81 -13.66 -20.25
CA ALA A 29 22.88 -13.00 -20.99
C ALA A 29 24.26 -13.21 -20.33
N PHE A 30 24.31 -13.22 -19.00
CA PHE A 30 25.57 -13.46 -18.27
C PHE A 30 25.94 -14.93 -18.12
N THR A 31 24.95 -15.83 -17.99
CA THR A 31 25.21 -17.23 -17.62
C THR A 31 25.03 -18.23 -18.77
N GLY A 32 24.29 -17.86 -19.81
CA GLY A 32 23.85 -18.75 -20.90
C GLY A 32 22.89 -19.86 -20.46
N LYS A 33 22.45 -19.88 -19.20
CA LYS A 33 21.69 -21.00 -18.60
C LYS A 33 20.23 -20.63 -18.39
N VAL A 34 19.34 -21.15 -19.24
CA VAL A 34 17.89 -20.91 -19.16
C VAL A 34 17.31 -21.39 -17.83
N LYS A 35 17.63 -22.61 -17.38
CA LYS A 35 17.11 -23.15 -16.11
C LYS A 35 17.46 -22.27 -14.91
N LEU A 36 18.70 -21.76 -14.88
CA LEU A 36 19.16 -20.87 -13.81
C LEU A 36 18.41 -19.53 -13.86
N SER A 37 18.27 -18.96 -15.06
CA SER A 37 17.59 -17.69 -15.30
C SER A 37 16.14 -17.71 -14.85
N VAL A 38 15.41 -18.76 -15.24
CA VAL A 38 14.01 -18.96 -14.82
C VAL A 38 13.91 -19.18 -13.31
N GLY A 39 14.80 -19.99 -12.74
CA GLY A 39 14.86 -20.21 -11.29
C GLY A 39 15.05 -18.91 -10.51
N ILE A 40 16.00 -18.07 -10.93
CA ILE A 40 16.23 -16.76 -10.31
C ILE A 40 15.02 -15.84 -10.46
N GLY A 41 14.42 -15.76 -11.66
CA GLY A 41 13.25 -14.91 -11.87
C GLY A 41 12.03 -15.31 -11.02
N LEU A 42 11.80 -16.61 -10.81
CA LEU A 42 10.74 -17.07 -9.91
C LEU A 42 11.02 -16.73 -8.45
N VAL A 43 12.24 -16.99 -7.98
CA VAL A 43 12.65 -16.65 -6.61
C VAL A 43 12.58 -15.15 -6.38
N GLU A 44 13.00 -14.34 -7.34
CA GLU A 44 12.94 -12.88 -7.33
C GLU A 44 11.50 -12.37 -7.19
N ALA A 45 10.58 -12.90 -8.00
CA ALA A 45 9.17 -12.52 -7.95
C ALA A 45 8.53 -12.80 -6.58
N VAL A 46 8.75 -14.00 -6.04
CA VAL A 46 8.22 -14.40 -4.72
C VAL A 46 8.89 -13.59 -3.60
N SER A 47 10.22 -13.46 -3.64
CA SER A 47 10.97 -12.73 -2.62
C SER A 47 10.55 -11.28 -2.53
N LYS A 48 10.31 -10.60 -3.67
CA LYS A 48 9.79 -9.23 -3.68
C LYS A 48 8.42 -9.11 -3.02
N MET A 49 7.52 -10.07 -3.20
CA MET A 49 6.22 -10.05 -2.53
C MET A 49 6.37 -10.17 -1.01
N VAL A 50 7.19 -11.11 -0.54
CA VAL A 50 7.46 -11.32 0.89
C VAL A 50 8.13 -10.09 1.50
N LEU A 51 9.18 -9.58 0.86
CA LEU A 51 9.92 -8.39 1.31
C LEU A 51 9.03 -7.16 1.34
N TYR A 52 8.18 -6.94 0.32
CA TYR A 52 7.24 -5.82 0.30
C TYR A 52 6.25 -5.90 1.45
N TYR A 53 5.68 -7.09 1.71
CA TYR A 53 4.77 -7.29 2.83
C TYR A 53 5.43 -6.99 4.18
N LEU A 54 6.64 -7.53 4.41
CA LEU A 54 7.39 -7.30 5.64
C LEU A 54 7.80 -5.83 5.79
N HIS A 55 8.20 -5.19 4.69
CA HIS A 55 8.51 -3.77 4.63
C HIS A 55 7.30 -2.95 5.08
N GLU A 56 6.13 -3.18 4.47
CA GLU A 56 4.90 -2.46 4.81
C GLU A 56 4.48 -2.69 6.26
N ARG A 57 4.59 -3.93 6.74
CA ARG A 57 4.26 -4.28 8.12
C ARG A 57 5.18 -3.60 9.13
N THR A 58 6.45 -3.44 8.78
CA THR A 58 7.45 -2.76 9.60
C THR A 58 7.25 -1.25 9.53
N TRP A 59 7.02 -0.71 8.33
CA TRP A 59 6.79 0.71 8.09
C TRP A 59 5.56 1.22 8.82
N GLY A 60 4.47 0.45 8.88
CA GLY A 60 3.26 0.84 9.61
C GLY A 60 3.46 1.06 11.12
N LYS A 61 4.49 0.45 11.72
CA LYS A 61 4.89 0.67 13.12
C LYS A 61 5.63 1.99 13.32
N ILE A 62 6.24 2.51 12.25
CA ILE A 62 6.95 3.78 12.28
C ILE A 62 5.91 4.90 12.13
N SER A 63 5.90 5.87 13.04
CA SER A 63 4.98 7.03 13.01
C SER A 63 5.45 8.15 12.08
N TRP A 64 6.55 7.94 11.36
CA TRP A 64 7.18 8.92 10.48
C TRP A 64 6.21 9.33 9.36
N GLY A 65 5.95 10.63 9.23
CA GLY A 65 5.08 11.17 8.17
C GLY A 65 3.58 10.94 8.37
N LYS A 66 3.13 10.36 9.50
CA LYS A 66 1.71 10.36 9.85
C LYS A 66 1.29 11.79 10.16
N LEU A 67 0.59 12.44 9.22
CA LEU A 67 -0.12 13.69 9.45
C LEU A 67 -1.13 13.44 10.58
N LYS A 68 -0.79 13.91 11.78
CA LYS A 68 -1.78 14.04 12.83
C LYS A 68 -2.87 14.97 12.29
N HIS A 69 -4.12 14.56 12.45
CA HIS A 69 -5.24 15.45 12.12
C HIS A 69 -4.99 16.78 12.84
N PRO A 70 -5.21 17.95 12.23
CA PRO A 70 -4.96 19.24 12.90
C PRO A 70 -5.75 19.39 14.21
N LEU A 71 -6.84 18.63 14.35
CA LEU A 71 -7.64 18.56 15.58
C LEU A 71 -7.17 17.49 16.59
N ALA A 72 -6.25 16.61 16.22
CA ALA A 72 -5.76 15.54 17.11
C ALA A 72 -4.92 16.07 18.28
N ASP A 73 -4.31 17.25 18.11
CA ASP A 73 -3.55 17.92 19.15
C ASP A 73 -4.43 18.86 20.01
N LEU A 74 -5.74 18.96 19.74
CA LEU A 74 -6.65 19.73 20.58
C LEU A 74 -6.90 19.00 21.89
N VAL A 75 -6.38 19.57 22.99
CA VAL A 75 -6.66 19.10 24.34
C VAL A 75 -8.13 19.40 24.66
N LEU A 76 -8.95 18.35 24.67
CA LEU A 76 -10.34 18.44 25.11
C LEU A 76 -10.35 18.74 26.62
N LYS A 77 -10.77 19.96 27.00
CA LYS A 77 -10.88 20.37 28.41
C LYS A 77 -11.92 19.55 29.19
N LYS A 78 -12.82 18.85 28.49
CA LYS A 78 -13.88 18.00 29.04
C LYS A 78 -14.03 16.77 28.15
N GLU A 79 -14.15 15.59 28.74
CA GLU A 79 -14.44 14.37 27.98
C GLU A 79 -15.81 14.48 27.30
N LEU A 80 -15.91 14.08 26.02
CA LEU A 80 -17.17 14.15 25.27
C LEU A 80 -18.23 13.26 25.91
N THR A 81 -19.35 13.86 26.30
CA THR A 81 -20.52 13.11 26.74
C THR A 81 -21.21 12.45 25.54
N PRO A 82 -22.01 11.38 25.76
CA PRO A 82 -22.76 10.73 24.67
C PRO A 82 -23.67 11.70 23.90
N GLU A 83 -24.28 12.66 24.59
CA GLU A 83 -25.15 13.71 24.02
C GLU A 83 -24.36 14.62 23.07
N ASP A 84 -23.14 15.02 23.42
CA ASP A 84 -22.27 15.83 22.57
C ASP A 84 -21.93 15.10 21.25
N LYS A 85 -21.75 13.78 21.30
CA LYS A 85 -21.44 12.97 20.12
C LYS A 85 -22.64 12.89 19.17
N GLU A 86 -23.85 12.71 19.70
CA GLU A 86 -25.08 12.69 18.90
C GLU A 86 -25.32 14.04 18.22
N LEU A 87 -25.10 15.15 18.95
CA LEU A 87 -25.21 16.50 18.38
C LEU A 87 -24.19 16.73 17.26
N ILE A 88 -22.93 16.33 17.45
CA ILE A 88 -21.89 16.43 16.41
C ILE A 88 -22.29 15.62 15.18
N GLN A 89 -22.77 14.39 15.35
CA GLN A 89 -23.23 13.56 14.23
C GLN A 89 -24.39 14.20 13.47
N GLN A 90 -25.35 14.78 14.18
CA GLN A 90 -26.50 15.46 13.58
C GLN A 90 -26.05 16.68 12.77
N ARG A 91 -25.13 17.50 13.31
CA ARG A 91 -24.53 18.63 12.59
C ARG A 91 -23.74 18.22 11.36
N LEU A 92 -22.97 17.14 11.44
CA LEU A 92 -22.21 16.63 10.30
C LEU A 92 -23.13 16.16 9.17
N LYS A 93 -24.28 15.57 9.51
CA LYS A 93 -25.33 15.18 8.56
C LYS A 93 -26.01 16.39 7.91
N GLU A 94 -26.31 17.43 8.69
CA GLU A 94 -26.86 18.70 8.18
C GLU A 94 -25.90 19.37 7.18
N LEU A 95 -24.60 19.26 7.43
CA LEU A 95 -23.54 19.82 6.57
C LEU A 95 -23.15 18.90 5.39
N GLY A 96 -23.74 17.71 5.27
CA GLY A 96 -23.50 16.76 4.18
C GLY A 96 -22.16 16.02 4.25
N TYR A 97 -21.50 16.00 5.41
CA TYR A 97 -20.28 15.21 5.63
C TYR A 97 -20.58 13.75 6.00
N MET A 98 -21.83 13.44 6.39
CA MET A 98 -22.38 12.10 6.62
C MET A 98 -23.72 11.94 5.92
#